data_AF-R7UJP6-F1
#
_entry.id   AF-R7UJP6-F1
#
_cell.length_a   1.000
_cell.length_b   1.000
_cell.length_c   1.000
_cell.angle_alpha   90.00
_cell.angle_beta   90.00
_cell.angle_gamma   90.00
#
_symmetry.space_group_name_H-M   'P 1'
#
loop_
_entity.id
_entity.type
_entity.pdbx_description
1 polymer ?
#
loop_
_entity_poly.entity_id
_entity_poly.type
_entity_poly.pdbx_seq_one_letter_code
_entity_poly.pdbx_strand_id
1 'polypeptide(L)'
;HNIEADLGKHTFSLGMNEYKDLTQHEYAALNGYKMAKSSVGSSFLEPENLQVPKTVDWREKGYVTPVKNQVQSGVFLRFSHNRLWVRRHPPWR
;
A
#
# COMPACT_ATOMS: atom_id res chain seq x y z
N HIS A 1 4.12 17.65 17.56
CA HIS A 1 4.15 16.27 17.03
C HIS A 1 5.37 15.48 17.49
N ASN A 2 6.57 15.61 16.92
CA ASN A 2 7.68 14.70 17.27
C ASN A 2 8.10 14.77 18.74
N ILE A 3 8.15 15.96 19.33
CA ILE A 3 8.37 16.12 20.79
C ILE A 3 7.31 15.38 21.60
N GLU A 4 6.06 15.35 21.14
CA GLU A 4 4.98 14.63 21.83
C GLU A 4 5.04 13.12 21.58
N ALA A 5 5.55 12.70 20.42
CA ALA A 5 5.84 11.29 20.11
C ALA A 5 6.96 10.77 21.03
N ASP A 6 8.00 11.57 21.27
CA ASP A 6 9.08 11.25 22.22
C ASP A 6 8.57 11.16 23.66
N LEU A 7 7.50 11.90 23.98
CA LEU A 7 6.77 11.81 25.25
C LEU A 7 5.74 10.66 25.29
N GLY A 8 5.69 9.80 24.26
CA GLY A 8 4.80 8.63 24.19
C GLY A 8 3.33 8.96 23.89
N LYS A 9 3.00 10.20 23.50
CA LYS A 9 1.61 10.58 23.15
C LYS A 9 1.21 10.17 21.74
N HIS A 10 2.18 9.86 20.88
CA HIS A 10 1.97 9.40 19.51
C HIS A 10 2.81 8.14 19.23
N THR A 11 2.27 7.20 18.44
CA THR A 11 2.95 5.95 18.07
C THR A 11 3.80 6.07 16.79
N PHE A 12 3.82 7.25 16.18
CA PHE A 12 4.55 7.52 14.95
C PHE A 12 5.24 8.89 15.01
N SER A 13 6.27 9.05 14.19
CA SER A 13 6.97 10.33 14.00
C SER A 13 6.65 10.90 12.62
N LEU A 14 6.78 12.21 12.49
CA LEU A 14 6.66 12.92 11.22
C LEU A 14 8.03 13.42 10.77
N GLY A 15 8.29 13.39 9.48
CA GLY A 15 9.51 13.93 8.88
C GLY A 15 9.19 14.87 7.74
N MET A 16 10.11 15.79 7.45
CA MET A 16 10.02 16.63 6.26
C MET A 16 10.14 15.75 5.01
N ASN A 17 9.23 15.93 4.05
CA ASN A 17 9.23 15.20 2.78
C ASN A 17 8.86 16.14 1.62
N GLU A 18 8.80 15.60 0.40
CA GLU A 18 8.46 16.32 -0.84
C GLU A 18 7.04 16.91 -0.86
N TYR A 19 6.18 16.54 0.09
CA TYR A 19 4.80 17.00 0.19
C TYR A 19 4.60 18.12 1.23
N LYS A 20 5.68 18.58 1.88
CA LYS A 20 5.61 19.58 2.97
C LYS A 20 4.94 20.90 2.56
N ASP A 21 5.07 21.28 1.29
CA ASP A 21 4.60 22.57 0.77
C ASP A 21 3.24 22.43 0.06
N LEU A 22 2.68 21.22 0.01
CA LEU A 22 1.38 20.98 -0.60
C LEU A 22 0.25 21.35 0.36
N THR A 23 -0.74 22.05 -0.17
CA THR A 23 -2.01 22.27 0.51
C THR A 23 -2.79 20.96 0.63
N GLN A 24 -3.74 20.91 1.56
CA GLN A 24 -4.61 19.74 1.74
C GLN A 24 -5.35 19.35 0.44
N HIS A 25 -5.73 20.34 -0.38
CA HIS A 25 -6.38 20.09 -1.66
C HIS A 25 -5.41 19.44 -2.66
N GLU A 26 -4.17 19.93 -2.77
CA GLU A 26 -3.16 19.35 -3.66
C GLU A 26 -2.77 17.93 -3.21
N TYR A 27 -2.68 17.70 -1.91
CA TYR A 27 -2.46 16.37 -1.35
C TYR A 27 -3.62 15.42 -1.66
N ALA A 28 -4.87 15.88 -1.55
CA ALA A 28 -6.04 15.09 -1.90
C ALA A 28 -6.08 14.71 -3.40
N ALA A 29 -5.55 15.56 -4.28
CA ALA A 29 -5.46 15.28 -5.71
C ALA A 29 -4.48 14.13 -6.04
N LEU A 30 -3.51 13.85 -5.17
CA LEU A 30 -2.63 12.67 -5.29
C LEU A 30 -3.38 11.35 -4.99
N ASN A 31 -4.49 11.42 -4.25
CA ASN A 31 -5.31 10.26 -3.94
C ASN A 31 -6.31 9.97 -5.08
N GLY A 32 -5.96 9.03 -5.96
CA GLY A 32 -6.79 8.64 -7.10
C GLY A 32 -7.91 7.65 -6.78
N TYR A 33 -8.15 7.30 -5.50
CA TYR A 33 -9.15 6.30 -5.14
C TYR A 33 -10.57 6.78 -5.44
N LYS A 34 -11.30 6.01 -6.26
CA LYS A 34 -12.73 6.21 -6.53
C LYS A 34 -13.47 4.96 -6.07
N MET A 35 -14.33 5.11 -5.06
CA MET A 35 -15.21 4.04 -4.58
C MET A 35 -16.08 3.54 -5.74
N ALA A 36 -15.98 2.24 -6.06
CA ALA A 36 -16.93 1.61 -6.97
C ALA A 36 -18.27 1.42 -6.26
N LYS A 37 -19.38 1.69 -6.96
CA LYS A 37 -20.74 1.51 -6.41
C LYS A 37 -21.11 0.03 -6.21
N SER A 38 -20.36 -0.88 -6.82
CA SER A 38 -20.51 -2.33 -6.67
C SER A 38 -19.13 -3.00 -6.73
N SER A 39 -18.96 -4.04 -5.91
CA SER A 39 -17.80 -4.94 -6.00
C SER A 39 -18.10 -6.02 -7.04
N VAL A 40 -17.32 -6.07 -8.12
CA VAL A 40 -17.39 -7.16 -9.10
C VAL A 40 -16.27 -8.15 -8.75
N GLY A 41 -16.61 -9.23 -8.05
CA GLY A 41 -15.66 -10.26 -7.63
C GLY A 41 -16.34 -11.35 -6.79
N SER A 42 -15.70 -12.52 -6.70
CA SER A 42 -16.13 -13.59 -5.79
C SER A 42 -15.84 -13.20 -4.34
N SER A 43 -16.71 -13.63 -3.41
CA SER A 43 -16.44 -13.49 -1.99
C SER A 43 -15.16 -14.25 -1.59
N PHE A 44 -14.38 -13.68 -0.67
CA PHE A 44 -13.29 -14.39 -0.03
C PHE A 44 -13.87 -15.52 0.82
N LEU A 45 -13.38 -16.74 0.61
CA LEU A 45 -13.73 -17.90 1.43
C LEU A 45 -12.59 -18.14 2.42
N GLU A 46 -12.92 -18.11 3.71
CA GLU A 46 -11.95 -18.39 4.76
C GLU A 46 -11.60 -19.88 4.76
N PRO A 47 -10.31 -20.26 4.69
CA PRO A 47 -9.91 -21.66 4.75
C PRO A 47 -10.08 -22.22 6.17
N GLU A 48 -10.79 -23.34 6.30
CA GLU A 48 -10.89 -24.08 7.55
C GLU A 48 -9.51 -24.66 7.93
N ASN A 49 -8.99 -24.29 9.11
CA ASN A 49 -7.71 -24.72 9.71
C ASN A 49 -6.42 -24.01 9.25
N LEU A 50 -6.50 -22.77 8.76
CA LEU A 50 -5.29 -22.01 8.45
C LEU A 50 -4.58 -21.48 9.71
N GLN A 51 -3.40 -22.02 10.01
CA GLN A 51 -2.49 -21.47 11.03
C GLN A 51 -1.67 -20.33 10.40
N VAL A 52 -2.12 -19.09 10.58
CA VAL A 52 -1.41 -17.91 10.09
C VAL A 52 -0.27 -17.58 11.07
N PRO A 53 0.98 -17.43 10.60
CA PRO A 53 2.08 -17.03 11.47
C PRO A 53 1.85 -15.61 12.02
N LYS A 54 2.37 -15.34 13.22
CA LYS A 54 2.18 -14.05 13.93
C LYS A 54 2.67 -12.82 13.14
N THR A 55 3.65 -13.01 12.26
CA THR A 55 4.24 -11.95 11.43
C THR A 55 4.55 -12.48 10.04
N VAL A 56 4.16 -11.75 9.00
CA VAL A 56 4.48 -12.07 7.60
C VAL A 56 5.06 -10.85 6.93
N ASP A 57 6.30 -10.96 6.44
CA ASP A 57 6.90 -9.98 5.52
C ASP A 57 7.06 -10.61 4.13
N TRP A 58 6.33 -10.07 3.14
CA TRP A 58 6.39 -10.54 1.75
C TRP A 58 7.61 -10.00 0.99
N ARG A 59 8.33 -9.02 1.55
CA ARG A 59 9.58 -8.48 0.97
C ARG A 59 10.69 -9.53 0.99
N GLU A 60 10.82 -10.25 2.11
CA GLU A 60 11.80 -11.33 2.28
C GLU A 60 11.54 -12.49 1.30
N LYS A 61 10.28 -12.69 0.92
CA LYS A 61 9.87 -13.74 -0.02
C LYS A 61 10.01 -13.34 -1.49
N GLY A 62 10.47 -12.11 -1.78
CA GLY A 62 10.70 -11.62 -3.15
C GLY A 62 9.44 -11.28 -3.95
N TYR A 63 8.27 -11.15 -3.30
CA TYR A 63 7.01 -10.80 -3.95
C TYR A 63 6.77 -9.28 -4.02
N VAL A 64 7.63 -8.48 -3.40
CA VAL A 64 7.51 -7.02 -3.37
C VAL A 64 8.52 -6.39 -4.33
N THR A 65 8.03 -5.70 -5.34
CA THR A 65 8.87 -4.88 -6.24
C THR A 65 9.40 -3.63 -5.52
N PRO A 66 10.52 -3.03 -5.97
CA PRO A 66 11.05 -1.81 -5.38
C PRO A 66 10.00 -0.70 -5.27
N VAL A 67 10.15 0.17 -4.27
CA VAL A 67 9.24 1.30 -4.06
C VAL A 67 9.28 2.21 -5.29
N LYS A 68 8.10 2.52 -5.83
CA LYS A 68 7.92 3.38 -7.01
C LYS A 68 7.33 4.72 -6.57
N ASN A 69 7.72 5.80 -7.24
CA ASN A 69 7.11 7.12 -7.06
C ASN A 69 6.00 7.28 -8.11
N GLN A 70 4.80 7.65 -7.66
CA GLN A 70 3.63 7.78 -8.54
C GLN A 70 3.65 9.04 -9.41
N VAL A 71 4.53 10.01 -9.11
CA VAL A 71 4.61 11.35 -9.74
C VAL A 71 3.23 12.04 -9.66
N GLN A 72 3.13 13.36 -9.91
CA GLN A 72 1.91 14.18 -9.73
C GLN A 72 0.64 13.72 -10.52
N SER A 73 0.65 12.57 -11.19
CA SER A 73 -0.53 11.98 -11.80
C SER A 73 -1.18 11.00 -10.81
N GLY A 74 -2.46 11.22 -10.47
CA GLY A 74 -3.26 10.44 -9.51
C GLY A 74 -3.53 8.96 -9.87
N VAL A 75 -2.49 8.20 -10.23
CA VAL A 75 -2.54 6.78 -10.62
C VAL A 75 -2.34 5.84 -9.43
N PHE A 76 -2.67 6.27 -8.21
CA PHE A 76 -2.57 5.45 -6.98
C PHE A 76 -3.19 4.05 -7.15
N LEU A 77 -4.35 3.97 -7.80
CA LEU A 77 -5.03 2.71 -8.12
C LEU A 77 -4.24 1.78 -9.06
N ARG A 78 -3.41 2.33 -9.96
CA ARG A 78 -2.60 1.53 -10.90
C ARG A 78 -1.42 0.88 -10.20
N PHE A 79 -0.86 1.51 -9.17
CA PHE A 79 0.21 0.92 -8.36
C PHE A 79 -0.29 -0.18 -7.42
N SER A 80 -1.52 -0.08 -6.90
CA SER A 80 -2.11 -1.14 -6.09
C SER A 80 -2.53 -2.35 -6.92
N HIS A 81 -3.11 -2.14 -8.11
CA HIS A 81 -3.52 -3.23 -9.01
C HIS A 81 -2.33 -4.02 -9.60
N ASN A 82 -1.25 -3.34 -9.96
CA ASN A 82 -0.07 -3.98 -10.57
C ASN A 82 0.73 -4.87 -9.60
N ARG A 83 0.48 -4.82 -8.29
CA ARG A 83 1.11 -5.75 -7.31
C ARG A 83 0.49 -7.14 -7.32
N LEU A 84 -0.76 -7.29 -7.78
CA LEU A 84 -1.46 -8.58 -7.83
C LEU A 84 -1.12 -9.42 -9.08
N TRP A 85 -0.58 -8.80 -10.13
CA TRP A 85 -0.37 -9.45 -11.44
C TRP A 85 1.06 -9.95 -11.70
N VAL A 86 1.85 -10.24 -10.67
CA VAL A 86 3.15 -10.92 -10.85
C VAL A 86 2.90 -12.40 -11.14
N ARG A 87 2.47 -12.72 -12.36
CA ARG A 87 2.35 -14.09 -12.88
C ARG A 87 3.76 -14.60 -13.20
N ARG A 88 4.39 -15.30 -12.25
CA ARG A 88 5.55 -16.15 -12.56
C ARG A 88 5.04 -17.30 -13.44
N HIS A 89 5.32 -17.24 -14.73
CA HIS A 89 5.34 -18.46 -15.56
C HIS A 89 6.47 -19.36 -15.02
N PRO A 90 6.21 -20.63 -14.69
CA PRO A 90 7.31 -21.56 -14.45
C PRO A 90 8.06 -21.76 -15.77
N PRO A 91 9.41 -21.74 -15.78
CA PRO A 91 10.14 -22.21 -16.94
C PRO A 91 9.90 -23.71 -17.07
N TRP A 92 9.28 -24.12 -18.17
CA TRP A 92 9.36 -25.50 -18.63
C TRP A 92 10.78 -25.72 -19.18
N ARG A 93 11.64 -26.37 -18.41
CA ARG A 93 12.66 -27.34 -18.83
C ARG A 93 13.40 -27.91 -17.63
#